data_AF-A0A2V6TRD3-F1
#
_entry.id   AF-A0A2V6TRD3-F1
#
_cell.length_a   1.000
_cell.length_b   1.000
_cell.length_c   1.000
_cell.angle_alpha   90.00
_cell.angle_beta   90.00
_cell.angle_gamma   90.00
#
_symmetry.space_group_name_H-M   'P 1'
#
loop_
_entity.id
_entity.type
_entity.pdbx_description
1 polymer ?
#
loop_
_entity_poly.entity_id
_entity_poly.type
_entity_poly.pdbx_seq_one_letter_code
_entity_poly.pdbx_strand_id
1 'polypeptide(L)'
;ESPKLVQGMVDSYFEAVELIGREPKKSFEIMGAVVKQTGEQFEKSQSYLRWQNREANRKFFAGEIQAFSKEATDLLLELGIIKTQPDVASTIDTRFIK
;
A
#
# COMPACT_ATOMS: atom_id res chain seq x y z
N GLU A 1 23.52 1.05 -3.12
CA GLU A 1 22.14 0.59 -2.85
C GLU A 1 22.16 -0.54 -1.82
N SER A 2 21.04 -0.79 -1.13
CA SER A 2 20.92 -1.83 -0.09
C SER A 2 19.72 -2.77 -0.32
N PRO A 3 19.73 -3.63 -1.37
CA PRO A 3 18.56 -4.46 -1.75
C PRO A 3 18.06 -5.38 -0.63
N LYS A 4 18.95 -5.89 0.22
CA LYS A 4 18.56 -6.72 1.37
C LYS A 4 17.70 -5.96 2.39
N LEU A 5 17.99 -4.67 2.61
CA LEU A 5 17.19 -3.84 3.52
C LEU A 5 15.81 -3.57 2.93
N VAL A 6 15.73 -3.36 1.61
CA VAL A 6 14.44 -3.18 0.91
C VAL A 6 13.61 -4.45 0.99
N GLN A 7 14.20 -5.61 0.71
CA GLN A 7 13.50 -6.89 0.85
C GLN A 7 12.99 -7.09 2.28
N GLY A 8 13.84 -6.87 3.29
CA GLY A 8 13.45 -6.98 4.69
C GLY A 8 12.29 -6.05 5.06
N MET A 9 12.27 -4.82 4.56
CA MET A 9 11.16 -3.88 4.78
C MET A 9 9.86 -4.34 4.12
N VAL A 10 9.93 -4.90 2.90
CA VAL A 10 8.77 -5.46 2.21
C VAL A 10 8.23 -6.69 2.92
N ASP A 11 9.11 -7.59 3.37
CA ASP A 11 8.73 -8.80 4.11
C ASP A 11 8.07 -8.42 5.45
N SER A 12 8.66 -7.48 6.21
CA SER A 12 8.09 -6.99 7.47
C SER A 12 6.71 -6.34 7.31
N TYR A 13 6.42 -5.70 6.17
CA TYR A 13 5.07 -5.21 5.88
C TYR A 13 4.07 -6.37 5.81
N PHE A 14 4.41 -7.45 5.09
CA PHE A 14 3.51 -8.61 4.98
C PHE A 14 3.37 -9.37 6.29
N GLU A 15 4.45 -9.52 7.06
CA GLU A 15 4.39 -10.07 8.43
C GLU A 15 3.46 -9.25 9.33
N ALA A 16 3.45 -7.91 9.20
CA ALA A 16 2.52 -7.05 9.93
C ALA A 16 1.07 -7.23 9.47
N VAL A 17 0.81 -7.38 8.17
CA VAL A 17 -0.53 -7.69 7.65
C VAL A 17 -1.02 -9.05 8.17
N GLU A 18 -0.15 -10.06 8.24
CA GLU A 18 -0.46 -11.36 8.84
C GLU A 18 -0.75 -11.25 10.34
N LEU A 19 0.02 -10.42 11.07
CA LEU A 19 -0.22 -10.14 12.49
C LEU A 19 -1.59 -9.48 12.72
N ILE A 20 -2.02 -8.54 11.85
CA ILE A 20 -3.35 -7.94 11.91
C ILE A 20 -4.43 -9.02 11.80
N GLY A 21 -4.26 -10.00 10.90
CA GLY A 21 -5.19 -11.12 10.76
C GLY A 21 -5.19 -12.07 11.96
N ARG A 22 -4.02 -12.35 12.55
CA ARG A 22 -3.87 -13.31 13.66
C ARG A 22 -4.23 -12.71 15.03
N GLU A 23 -3.86 -11.46 15.27
CA GLU A 23 -3.98 -10.75 16.54
C GLU A 23 -4.62 -9.36 16.32
N PRO A 24 -5.87 -9.27 15.84
CA PRO A 24 -6.48 -8.01 15.42
C PRO A 24 -6.58 -6.98 16.54
N LYS A 25 -7.06 -7.38 17.72
CA LYS A 25 -7.21 -6.47 18.88
C LYS A 25 -5.88 -5.80 19.27
N LYS A 26 -4.83 -6.60 19.44
CA LYS A 26 -3.48 -6.11 19.76
C LYS A 26 -2.95 -5.21 18.65
N SER A 27 -3.17 -5.58 17.40
CA SER A 27 -2.72 -4.79 16.25
C SER A 27 -3.43 -3.43 16.20
N PHE A 28 -4.74 -3.39 16.46
CA PHE A 28 -5.51 -2.15 16.50
C PHE A 28 -5.15 -1.29 17.72
N GLU A 29 -4.82 -1.88 18.87
CA GLU A 29 -4.29 -1.14 20.03
C GLU A 29 -2.96 -0.46 19.69
N ILE A 30 -2.03 -1.17 19.05
CA ILE A 30 -0.73 -0.61 18.63
C ILE A 30 -0.92 0.52 17.61
N MET A 31 -1.69 0.27 16.54
CA MET A 31 -1.90 1.26 15.48
C MET A 31 -2.71 2.47 15.96
N GLY A 32 -3.75 2.24 16.76
CA GLY A 32 -4.57 3.28 17.37
C GLY A 32 -3.71 4.23 18.20
N ALA A 33 -2.82 3.70 19.05
CA ALA A 33 -1.94 4.51 19.87
C ALA A 33 -1.07 5.49 19.06
N VAL A 34 -0.58 5.07 17.88
CA VAL A 34 0.24 5.91 16.99
C VAL A 34 -0.57 7.07 16.39
N VAL A 35 -1.85 6.83 16.09
CA VAL A 35 -2.75 7.86 15.51
C VAL A 35 -3.64 8.55 16.55
N LYS A 36 -3.32 8.40 17.85
CA LYS A 36 -4.05 9.00 18.98
C LYS A 36 -5.53 8.57 19.03
N GLN A 37 -5.81 7.33 18.69
CA GLN A 37 -7.11 6.68 18.78
C GLN A 37 -7.05 5.50 19.76
N THR A 38 -8.19 5.13 20.34
CA THR A 38 -8.30 3.82 21.00
C THR A 38 -8.27 2.70 19.95
N GLY A 39 -7.97 1.46 20.36
CA GLY A 39 -8.04 0.31 19.45
C GLY A 39 -9.41 0.15 18.79
N GLU A 40 -10.50 0.39 19.53
CA GLU A 40 -11.87 0.33 19.01
C GLU A 40 -12.18 1.44 18.00
N GLN A 41 -11.66 2.65 18.22
CA GLN A 41 -11.78 3.75 17.25
C GLN A 41 -11.00 3.43 15.97
N PHE A 42 -9.81 2.85 16.11
CA PHE A 42 -9.00 2.42 14.98
C PHE A 42 -9.65 1.28 14.20
N GLU A 43 -10.24 0.29 14.89
CA GLU A 43 -10.94 -0.82 14.25
C GLU A 43 -12.08 -0.33 13.33
N LYS A 44 -12.83 0.68 13.78
CA LYS A 44 -13.89 1.31 12.98
C LYS A 44 -13.36 2.10 11.79
N SER A 45 -12.20 2.73 11.89
CA SER A 45 -11.63 3.49 10.77
C SER A 45 -10.94 2.58 9.75
N GLN A 46 -10.25 1.54 10.21
CA GLN A 46 -9.57 0.60 9.33
C GLN A 46 -10.55 -0.29 8.55
N SER A 47 -11.81 -0.45 8.98
CA SER A 47 -12.79 -1.26 8.24
C SER A 47 -13.10 -0.72 6.84
N TYR A 48 -12.76 0.55 6.57
CA TYR A 48 -12.84 1.16 5.24
C TYR A 48 -11.58 0.93 4.40
N LEU A 49 -10.53 0.36 4.98
CA LEU A 49 -9.26 0.09 4.33
C LEU A 49 -9.18 -1.37 3.89
N ARG A 50 -8.44 -1.60 2.80
CA ARG A 50 -8.06 -2.94 2.37
C ARG A 50 -6.55 -3.10 2.54
N TRP A 51 -6.16 -3.92 3.52
CA TRP A 51 -4.77 -4.34 3.68
C TRP A 51 -4.43 -5.34 2.57
N GLN A 52 -3.46 -5.00 1.72
CA GLN A 52 -3.08 -5.84 0.59
C GLN A 52 -2.10 -6.91 1.08
N ASN A 53 -2.56 -8.16 1.14
CA ASN A 53 -1.68 -9.30 1.36
C ASN A 53 -0.74 -9.50 0.16
N ARG A 54 0.22 -10.43 0.27
CA ARG A 54 1.24 -10.65 -0.75
C ARG A 54 0.65 -10.98 -2.13
N GLU A 55 -0.43 -11.75 -2.17
CA GLU A 55 -1.10 -12.10 -3.43
C GLU A 55 -1.79 -10.90 -4.07
N ALA A 56 -2.60 -10.17 -3.30
CA ALA A 56 -3.30 -8.98 -3.77
C ALA A 56 -2.31 -7.88 -4.19
N ASN A 57 -1.20 -7.72 -3.47
CA ASN A 57 -0.12 -6.81 -3.83
C ASN A 57 0.52 -7.18 -5.18
N ARG A 58 0.89 -8.45 -5.38
CA ARG A 58 1.41 -8.92 -6.68
C ARG A 58 0.44 -8.67 -7.82
N LYS A 59 -0.86 -8.95 -7.61
CA LYS A 59 -1.90 -8.67 -8.62
C LYS A 59 -1.98 -7.18 -8.95
N PHE A 60 -1.96 -6.33 -7.92
CA PHE A 60 -2.03 -4.88 -8.08
C PHE A 60 -0.88 -4.34 -8.95
N PHE A 61 0.35 -4.77 -8.67
CA PHE A 61 1.53 -4.33 -9.41
C PHE A 61 1.73 -5.01 -10.78
N ALA A 62 0.97 -6.07 -11.09
CA ALA A 62 1.01 -6.75 -12.38
C ALA A 62 0.19 -6.06 -13.48
N GLY A 63 -0.63 -5.05 -13.16
CA GLY A 63 -1.42 -4.34 -14.17
C GLY A 63 -2.41 -3.31 -13.63
N GLU A 64 -2.97 -3.53 -12.43
CA GLU A 64 -4.01 -2.64 -11.88
C GLU A 64 -3.46 -1.24 -11.60
N ILE A 65 -2.23 -1.13 -11.10
CA ILE A 65 -1.59 0.17 -10.88
C ILE A 65 -1.33 0.91 -12.20
N GLN A 66 -0.98 0.21 -13.28
CA GLN A 66 -0.76 0.83 -14.59
C GLN A 66 -2.07 1.37 -15.18
N ALA A 67 -3.16 0.61 -15.07
CA ALA A 67 -4.48 1.07 -15.48
C ALA A 67 -4.93 2.30 -14.66
N PHE A 68 -4.82 2.22 -13.33
CA PHE A 68 -5.14 3.33 -12.43
C PHE A 68 -4.30 4.58 -12.74
N SER A 69 -2.99 4.43 -12.90
CA SER A 69 -2.09 5.54 -13.21
C SER A 69 -2.40 6.17 -14.58
N LYS A 70 -2.85 5.38 -15.55
CA LYS A 70 -3.30 5.90 -16.83
C LYS A 70 -4.56 6.77 -16.66
N GLU A 71 -5.60 6.24 -16.01
CA GLU A 71 -6.85 6.97 -15.76
C GLU A 71 -6.60 8.27 -14.97
N ALA A 72 -5.77 8.20 -13.93
CA ALA A 72 -5.37 9.38 -13.16
C ALA A 72 -4.61 10.40 -14.02
N THR A 73 -3.69 9.95 -14.88
CA THR A 73 -2.95 10.84 -15.78
C THR A 73 -3.88 11.54 -16.75
N ASP A 74 -4.80 10.81 -17.39
CA ASP A 74 -5.76 11.36 -18.34
C ASP A 74 -6.61 12.46 -17.67
N LEU A 75 -7.14 12.18 -16.47
CA LEU A 75 -7.91 13.16 -15.69
C LEU A 75 -7.08 14.40 -15.31
N LEU A 76 -5.85 14.21 -14.82
CA LEU A 76 -5.00 15.31 -14.38
C LEU A 76 -4.54 16.20 -15.54
N LEU A 77 -4.38 15.64 -16.74
CA LEU A 77 -4.12 16.38 -17.98
C LEU A 77 -5.34 17.19 -18.40
N GLU A 78 -6.54 16.58 -18.38
CA GLU A 78 -7.80 17.25 -18.72
C GLU A 78 -8.06 18.46 -17.81
N LEU A 79 -7.82 18.30 -16.51
CA LEU A 79 -7.96 19.37 -15.52
C LEU A 79 -6.81 20.40 -15.58
N GLY A 80 -5.78 20.19 -16.39
CA GLY A 80 -4.62 21.07 -16.49
C GLY A 80 -3.72 21.10 -15.26
N ILE A 81 -3.83 20.11 -14.35
CA ILE A 81 -3.01 19.99 -13.13
C ILE A 81 -1.58 19.56 -13.49
N ILE A 82 -1.45 18.65 -14.45
CA ILE A 82 -0.15 18.26 -15.03
C ILE A 82 -0.10 18.65 -16.50
N LYS A 83 1.12 18.88 -17.02
CA LYS A 83 1.33 19.31 -18.41
C LYS A 83 1.72 18.17 -19.34
N THR A 84 2.27 17.09 -18.79
CA THR A 84 2.76 15.92 -19.55
C THR A 84 2.51 14.66 -18.76
N GLN A 85 2.34 13.54 -19.46
CA GLN A 85 2.25 12.21 -18.85
C GLN A 85 3.61 11.79 -18.26
N PRO A 86 3.68 11.43 -16.96
CA PRO A 86 4.89 10.87 -16.38
C PRO A 86 5.06 9.39 -16.79
N ASP A 87 6.32 8.95 -16.89
CA ASP A 87 6.64 7.53 -17.00
C ASP A 87 6.57 6.85 -15.63
N VAL A 88 5.38 6.40 -15.26
CA VAL A 88 5.12 5.69 -14.00
C VAL A 88 5.82 4.34 -13.94
N ALA A 89 6.10 3.68 -15.07
CA ALA A 89 6.76 2.40 -15.07
C ALA A 89 8.21 2.51 -14.54
N SER A 90 8.88 3.64 -14.81
CA SER A 90 10.22 3.92 -14.32
C SER A 90 10.33 4.10 -12.80
N THR A 91 9.21 4.31 -12.09
CA THR A 91 9.20 4.60 -10.65
C THR A 91 8.85 3.38 -9.79
N ILE A 92 8.53 2.24 -10.41
CA ILE A 92 8.06 1.03 -9.74
C ILE A 92 9.10 -0.08 -9.89
N ASP A 93 9.61 -0.57 -8.76
CA ASP A 93 10.47 -1.75 -8.71
C ASP A 93 9.74 -2.96 -8.12
N THR A 94 9.33 -3.88 -8.99
CA THR A 94 8.59 -5.09 -8.60
C THR A 94 9.48 -6.25 -8.16
N ARG A 95 10.81 -6.09 -8.08
CA ARG A 95 11.72 -7.19 -7.73
C ARG A 95 11.50 -7.71 -6.30
N PHE A 96 11.04 -6.86 -5.39
CA PHE A 96 10.93 -7.16 -3.95
C PHE A 96 9.60 -7.78 -3.52
N ILE A 97 8.59 -7.72 -4.40
CA ILE A 97 7.23 -8.25 -4.13
C ILE A 97 6.99 -9.63 -4.76
N LYS A 98 7.99 -10.17 -5.48
CA LYS A 98 7.95 -11.49 -6.09
C LYS A 98 8.01 -12.58 -5.04
#